data_AF-A0A7C0V326-F1
#
_entry.id   AF-A0A7C0V326-F1
#
_cell.length_a   1.000
_cell.length_b   1.000
_cell.length_c   1.000
_cell.angle_alpha   90.00
_cell.angle_beta   90.00
_cell.angle_gamma   90.00
#
_symmetry.space_group_name_H-M   'P 1'
#
loop_
_entity.id
_entity.type
_entity.pdbx_description
1 polymer ?
#
loop_
_entity_poly.entity_id
_entity_poly.type
_entity_poly.pdbx_seq_one_letter_code
_entity_poly.pdbx_strand_id
1 'polypeptide(L)'
;MRRLLTPEDVRRLVFESIEEIEEAQSRLNLPICPNLQETRRRLRDGVFMAEPIVGSEGYQMDYGLFQPPSTIILDSRLPLLEEGLLQYSVVHEVIHADDHTGGDRLYRETKRHILEEHEVELERGMRIIAENGGGVYIRNREKLAELWAMQYVDLYVHYRTYLVLRERGTPRLEHLWERLHGEGPITARLLTYLERRRGIRYIFKLLTEMAGRCCLIDLLRECEDIKKMDMARYTI
;
A
#
# COMPACT_ATOMS: atom_id res chain seq x y z
N MET A 1 -30.06 -1.84 9.09
CA MET A 1 -30.13 -1.08 7.82
C MET A 1 -28.78 -0.41 7.62
N ARG A 2 -28.04 -0.72 6.54
CA ARG A 2 -26.76 -0.07 6.25
C ARG A 2 -27.06 1.37 5.77
N ARG A 3 -26.48 2.37 6.44
CA ARG A 3 -26.62 3.81 6.12
C ARG A 3 -25.32 4.32 5.48
N LEU A 4 -25.39 5.43 4.76
CA LEU A 4 -24.19 6.13 4.26
C LEU A 4 -23.33 6.61 5.44
N LEU A 5 -22.01 6.65 5.24
CA LEU A 5 -21.09 7.23 6.22
C LEU A 5 -21.35 8.73 6.36
N THR A 6 -21.15 9.22 7.58
CA THR A 6 -21.04 10.63 7.90
C THR A 6 -19.60 10.97 8.30
N PRO A 7 -19.20 12.25 8.30
CA PRO A 7 -17.90 12.68 8.84
C PRO A 7 -17.59 12.11 10.23
N GLU A 8 -18.59 12.02 11.11
CA GLU A 8 -18.42 11.46 12.47
C GLU A 8 -18.18 9.95 12.45
N ASP A 9 -18.83 9.22 11.52
CA ASP A 9 -18.54 7.79 11.33
C ASP A 9 -17.10 7.58 10.87
N VAL A 10 -16.61 8.41 9.93
CA VAL A 10 -15.22 8.35 9.43
C VAL A 10 -14.24 8.63 10.57
N ARG A 11 -14.49 9.69 11.36
CA ARG A 11 -13.67 10.01 12.55
C ARG A 11 -13.60 8.81 13.50
N ARG A 12 -14.74 8.25 13.88
CA ARG A 12 -14.81 7.08 14.78
C ARG A 12 -14.03 5.89 14.22
N LEU A 13 -14.27 5.53 12.96
CA LEU A 13 -13.62 4.40 12.30
C LEU A 13 -12.10 4.58 12.21
N VAL A 14 -11.61 5.80 11.97
CA VAL A 14 -10.17 6.10 11.95
C VAL A 14 -9.54 5.80 13.32
N PHE A 15 -10.15 6.25 14.41
CA PHE A 15 -9.58 6.00 15.75
C PHE A 15 -9.70 4.53 16.17
N GLU A 16 -10.79 3.84 15.81
CA GLU A 16 -10.91 2.38 15.96
C GLU A 16 -9.80 1.66 15.18
N SER A 17 -9.51 2.09 13.95
CA SER A 17 -8.46 1.50 13.12
C SER A 17 -7.06 1.73 13.68
N ILE A 18 -6.81 2.87 14.33
CA ILE A 18 -5.55 3.11 15.05
C ILE A 18 -5.38 2.11 16.19
N GLU A 19 -6.43 1.81 16.96
CA GLU A 19 -6.40 0.80 18.02
C GLU A 19 -6.14 -0.60 17.46
N GLU A 20 -6.80 -0.96 16.35
CA GLU A 20 -6.59 -2.24 15.66
C GLU A 20 -5.15 -2.40 15.15
N ILE A 21 -4.57 -1.34 14.58
CA ILE A 21 -3.16 -1.32 14.15
C ILE A 21 -2.24 -1.50 15.36
N GLU A 22 -2.51 -0.81 16.48
CA GLU A 22 -1.72 -0.91 17.71
C GLU A 22 -1.74 -2.34 18.29
N GLU A 23 -2.90 -2.98 18.29
CA GLU A 23 -3.06 -4.38 18.70
C GLU A 23 -2.31 -5.34 17.77
N ALA A 24 -2.48 -5.20 16.46
CA ALA A 24 -1.83 -6.07 15.47
C ALA A 24 -0.30 -5.94 15.53
N GLN A 25 0.21 -4.72 15.62
CA GLN A 25 1.64 -4.41 15.81
C GLN A 25 2.19 -5.07 17.08
N SER A 26 1.44 -5.01 18.18
CA SER A 26 1.84 -5.61 19.46
C SER A 26 1.85 -7.13 19.41
N ARG A 27 0.80 -7.76 18.83
CA ARG A 27 0.70 -9.23 18.70
C ARG A 27 1.78 -9.80 17.79
N LEU A 28 2.04 -9.14 16.66
CA LEU A 28 3.05 -9.58 15.70
C LEU A 28 4.48 -9.20 16.10
N ASN A 29 4.64 -8.24 17.00
CA ASN A 29 5.93 -7.62 17.33
C ASN A 29 6.65 -7.11 16.05
N LEU A 30 5.93 -6.33 15.26
CA LEU A 30 6.38 -5.78 13.97
C LEU A 30 5.96 -4.31 13.82
N PRO A 31 6.79 -3.44 13.25
CA PRO A 31 6.49 -2.01 13.11
C PRO A 31 5.55 -1.74 11.93
N ILE A 32 4.28 -2.13 12.03
CA ILE A 32 3.23 -1.87 11.01
C ILE A 32 3.10 -0.36 10.76
N CYS A 33 2.94 0.40 11.84
CA CYS A 33 2.90 1.86 11.83
C CYS A 33 3.86 2.38 12.90
N PRO A 34 5.13 2.65 12.56
CA PRO A 34 6.14 3.05 13.54
C PRO A 34 5.86 4.42 14.16
N ASN A 35 5.06 5.29 13.53
CA ASN A 35 4.79 6.64 14.02
C ASN A 35 3.40 6.79 14.67
N LEU A 36 2.73 5.68 14.98
CA LEU A 36 1.28 5.64 15.24
C LEU A 36 0.80 6.59 16.35
N GLN A 37 1.60 6.81 17.40
CA GLN A 37 1.23 7.73 18.48
C GLN A 37 1.22 9.19 18.02
N GLU A 38 2.19 9.58 17.18
CA GLU A 38 2.23 10.92 16.59
C GLU A 38 1.11 11.08 15.56
N THR A 39 0.88 10.05 14.74
CA THR A 39 -0.22 9.99 13.77
C THR A 39 -1.57 10.16 14.46
N ARG A 40 -1.80 9.44 15.57
CA ARG A 40 -2.97 9.59 16.44
C ARG A 40 -3.12 11.01 16.95
N ARG A 41 -2.02 11.66 17.38
CA ARG A 41 -2.05 13.05 17.86
C ARG A 41 -2.46 14.03 16.75
N ARG A 42 -1.88 13.92 15.56
CA ARG A 42 -2.17 14.79 14.42
C ARG A 42 -3.60 14.65 13.91
N LEU A 43 -4.12 13.41 13.89
CA LEU A 43 -5.49 13.14 13.43
C LEU A 43 -6.57 13.63 14.40
N ARG A 44 -6.28 13.86 15.70
CA ARG A 44 -7.27 14.41 16.64
C ARG A 44 -7.82 15.77 16.19
N ASP A 45 -6.95 16.58 15.60
CA ASP A 45 -7.27 17.91 15.07
C ASP A 45 -7.43 17.88 13.54
N GLY A 46 -7.52 16.67 12.96
CA GLY A 46 -7.69 16.45 11.52
C GLY A 46 -9.11 16.66 11.03
N VAL A 47 -9.27 16.57 9.70
CA VAL A 47 -10.57 16.71 9.01
C VAL A 47 -11.01 15.34 8.50
N PHE A 48 -12.29 15.02 8.70
CA PHE A 48 -12.88 13.75 8.28
C PHE A 48 -14.04 14.03 7.34
N MET A 49 -14.08 13.36 6.19
CA MET A 49 -15.09 13.57 5.18
C MET A 49 -15.66 12.25 4.69
N ALA A 50 -16.96 12.24 4.44
CA ALA A 50 -17.69 11.11 3.87
C ALA A 50 -18.40 11.58 2.61
N GLU A 51 -17.79 11.34 1.45
CA GLU A 51 -18.29 11.84 0.17
C GLU A 51 -18.23 10.73 -0.87
N PRO A 52 -19.11 10.68 -1.88
CA PRO A 52 -18.97 9.73 -2.97
C PRO A 52 -17.65 9.94 -3.71
N ILE A 53 -16.79 8.93 -3.76
CA ILE A 53 -15.57 8.98 -4.55
C ILE A 53 -15.92 8.42 -5.93
N VAL A 54 -15.80 9.28 -6.95
CA VAL A 54 -16.02 8.88 -8.34
C VAL A 54 -14.66 8.48 -8.89
N GLY A 55 -14.41 7.17 -9.02
CA GLY A 55 -13.20 6.67 -9.66
C GLY A 55 -13.11 7.12 -11.12
N SER A 56 -11.89 7.37 -11.59
CA SER A 56 -11.61 7.39 -13.03
C SER A 56 -11.78 5.97 -13.59
N GLU A 57 -12.31 5.84 -14.80
CA GLU A 57 -12.40 4.55 -15.50
C GLU A 57 -11.01 3.86 -15.56
N GLY A 58 -10.88 2.70 -14.89
CA GLY A 58 -9.69 1.84 -14.94
C GLY A 58 -9.10 1.49 -13.56
N TYR A 59 -9.05 0.19 -13.24
CA TYR A 59 -8.20 -0.54 -12.26
C TYR A 59 -7.70 0.13 -10.94
N GLN A 60 -8.34 1.18 -10.43
CA GLN A 60 -8.08 1.70 -9.09
C GLN A 60 -9.41 1.83 -8.35
N MET A 61 -9.64 0.92 -7.41
CA MET A 61 -10.77 1.00 -6.49
C MET A 61 -10.37 1.87 -5.28
N ASP A 62 -10.22 3.17 -5.52
CA ASP A 62 -9.92 4.14 -4.47
C ASP A 62 -11.21 4.47 -3.71
N TYR A 63 -11.44 3.79 -2.59
CA TYR A 63 -12.57 4.05 -1.69
C TYR A 63 -12.19 4.96 -0.51
N GLY A 64 -10.94 5.40 -0.47
CA GLY A 64 -10.41 6.29 0.55
C GLY A 64 -9.33 7.19 -0.05
N LEU A 65 -9.09 8.30 0.63
CA LEU A 65 -8.00 9.22 0.33
C LEU A 65 -7.52 9.90 1.61
N PHE A 66 -6.23 9.76 1.89
CA PHE A 66 -5.51 10.62 2.80
C PHE A 66 -4.97 11.84 2.05
N GLN A 67 -5.34 13.04 2.53
CA GLN A 67 -4.78 14.30 2.09
C GLN A 67 -3.92 14.89 3.22
N PRO A 68 -2.60 15.04 3.01
CA PRO A 68 -1.74 15.74 3.95
C PRO A 68 -2.27 17.14 4.30
N PRO A 69 -2.11 17.60 5.56
CA PRO A 69 -1.35 16.93 6.63
C PRO A 69 -2.17 15.94 7.48
N SER A 70 -3.50 16.01 7.49
CA SER A 70 -4.34 15.26 8.46
C SER A 70 -5.81 15.10 8.03
N THR A 71 -6.09 15.06 6.73
CA THR A 71 -7.46 14.87 6.22
C THR A 71 -7.66 13.44 5.71
N ILE A 72 -8.71 12.76 6.17
CA ILE A 72 -9.11 11.43 5.65
C ILE A 72 -10.52 11.53 5.07
N ILE A 73 -10.63 11.14 3.80
CA ILE A 73 -11.87 11.10 3.04
C ILE A 73 -12.18 9.63 2.74
N LEU A 74 -13.40 9.18 3.02
CA LEU A 74 -13.87 7.84 2.66
C LEU A 74 -15.11 7.91 1.77
N ASP A 75 -15.27 6.92 0.88
CA ASP A 75 -16.49 6.83 0.08
C ASP A 75 -17.70 6.59 0.99
N SER A 76 -18.63 7.55 0.98
CA SER A 76 -19.85 7.50 1.79
C SER A 76 -20.68 6.22 1.62
N ARG A 77 -20.55 5.52 0.50
CA ARG A 77 -21.28 4.30 0.13
C ARG A 77 -20.61 3.01 0.60
N LEU A 78 -19.39 3.05 1.14
CA LEU A 78 -18.66 1.87 1.61
C LEU A 78 -19.49 0.89 2.45
N PRO A 79 -20.32 1.32 3.43
CA PRO A 79 -21.14 0.42 4.22
C PRO A 79 -22.14 -0.40 3.40
N LEU A 80 -22.51 0.07 2.20
CA LEU A 80 -23.47 -0.59 1.31
C LEU A 80 -22.83 -1.70 0.48
N LEU A 81 -21.51 -1.70 0.32
CA LEU A 81 -20.79 -2.62 -0.56
C LEU A 81 -20.49 -3.94 0.15
N GLU A 82 -19.46 -3.96 0.98
CA GLU A 82 -19.00 -5.13 1.73
C GLU A 82 -18.33 -4.67 3.02
N GLU A 83 -18.54 -5.40 4.11
CA GLU A 83 -17.98 -5.04 5.41
C GLU A 83 -16.46 -4.99 5.37
N GLY A 84 -15.76 -6.03 4.88
CA GLY A 84 -14.30 -6.03 4.82
C GLY A 84 -13.70 -4.86 4.01
N LEU A 85 -14.43 -4.28 3.05
CA LEU A 85 -13.95 -3.18 2.22
C LEU A 85 -13.92 -1.85 2.98
N LEU A 86 -14.89 -1.61 3.88
CA LEU A 86 -14.89 -0.42 4.73
C LEU A 86 -13.65 -0.43 5.65
N GLN A 87 -13.44 -1.54 6.34
CA GLN A 87 -12.30 -1.74 7.25
C GLN A 87 -10.98 -1.61 6.49
N TYR A 88 -10.88 -2.24 5.32
CA TYR A 88 -9.73 -2.09 4.44
C TYR A 88 -9.43 -0.63 4.14
N SER A 89 -10.42 0.12 3.67
CA SER A 89 -10.23 1.50 3.23
C SER A 89 -9.81 2.41 4.39
N VAL A 90 -10.40 2.24 5.57
CA VAL A 90 -10.03 3.06 6.74
C VAL A 90 -8.61 2.76 7.20
N VAL A 91 -8.26 1.48 7.37
CA VAL A 91 -6.91 1.07 7.81
C VAL A 91 -5.86 1.52 6.80
N HIS A 92 -6.16 1.41 5.51
CA HIS A 92 -5.31 1.85 4.41
C HIS A 92 -4.94 3.34 4.52
N GLU A 93 -5.94 4.21 4.69
CA GLU A 93 -5.70 5.66 4.80
C GLU A 93 -4.99 6.04 6.11
N VAL A 94 -5.23 5.31 7.21
CA VAL A 94 -4.47 5.51 8.46
C VAL A 94 -3.00 5.17 8.28
N ILE A 95 -2.67 4.12 7.53
CA ILE A 95 -1.28 3.76 7.23
C ILE A 95 -0.62 4.83 6.34
N HIS A 96 -1.33 5.39 5.34
CA HIS A 96 -0.83 6.54 4.58
C HIS A 96 -0.55 7.76 5.48
N ALA A 97 -1.44 8.05 6.43
CA ALA A 97 -1.22 9.13 7.40
C ALA A 97 0.02 8.88 8.28
N ASP A 98 0.30 7.62 8.62
CA ASP A 98 1.49 7.24 9.40
C ASP A 98 2.78 7.39 8.60
N ASP A 99 2.79 6.96 7.34
CA ASP A 99 3.94 7.13 6.45
C ASP A 99 4.28 8.62 6.25
N HIS A 100 3.25 9.45 6.05
CA HIS A 100 3.42 10.89 5.94
C HIS A 100 3.94 11.52 7.23
N THR A 101 3.43 11.05 8.38
CA THR A 101 3.93 11.46 9.69
C THR A 101 5.42 11.11 9.88
N GLY A 102 5.84 9.96 9.35
CA GLY A 102 7.24 9.53 9.27
C GLY A 102 8.09 10.25 8.20
N GLY A 103 7.54 11.26 7.53
CA GLY A 103 8.23 12.05 6.51
C GLY A 103 8.45 11.31 5.20
N ASP A 104 7.55 10.38 4.86
CA ASP A 104 7.50 9.66 3.59
C ASP A 104 8.87 9.02 3.24
N ARG A 105 9.54 8.46 4.26
CA ARG A 105 10.93 7.96 4.14
C ARG A 105 11.05 6.89 3.06
N LEU A 106 10.14 5.92 3.03
CA LEU A 106 10.18 4.84 2.03
C LEU A 106 10.09 5.40 0.61
N TYR A 107 9.16 6.33 0.37
CA TYR A 107 9.01 6.99 -0.93
C TYR A 107 10.30 7.70 -1.36
N ARG A 108 10.84 8.57 -0.50
CA ARG A 108 12.03 9.39 -0.83
C ARG A 108 13.26 8.52 -1.09
N GLU A 109 13.49 7.54 -0.23
CA GLU A 109 14.64 6.64 -0.32
C GLU A 109 14.52 5.70 -1.54
N THR A 110 13.32 5.17 -1.82
CA THR A 110 13.09 4.34 -3.01
C THR A 110 13.22 5.15 -4.30
N LYS A 111 12.69 6.38 -4.38
CA LYS A 111 12.88 7.27 -5.54
C LYS A 111 14.37 7.48 -5.82
N ARG A 112 15.15 7.77 -4.77
CA ARG A 112 16.61 7.94 -4.86
C ARG A 112 17.29 6.68 -5.39
N HIS A 113 17.01 5.52 -4.79
CA HIS A 113 17.55 4.22 -5.22
C HIS A 113 17.24 3.90 -6.68
N ILE A 114 16.01 4.15 -7.15
CA ILE A 114 15.63 3.95 -8.56
C ILE A 114 16.45 4.82 -9.50
N LEU A 115 16.66 6.09 -9.14
CA LEU A 115 17.44 7.03 -9.96
C LEU A 115 18.94 6.70 -9.99
N GLU A 116 19.48 6.18 -8.89
CA GLU A 116 20.91 5.87 -8.73
C GLU A 116 21.28 4.51 -9.32
N GLU A 117 20.45 3.48 -9.12
CA GLU A 117 20.82 2.08 -9.37
C GLU A 117 20.08 1.43 -10.56
N HIS A 118 19.02 2.06 -11.08
CA HIS A 118 18.15 1.48 -12.12
C HIS A 118 18.01 2.35 -13.37
N GLU A 119 19.11 3.01 -13.79
CA GLU A 119 19.12 3.90 -14.96
C GLU A 119 18.68 3.18 -16.25
N VAL A 120 19.14 1.95 -16.47
CA VAL A 120 18.84 1.17 -17.68
C VAL A 120 17.35 0.86 -17.77
N GLU A 121 16.71 0.53 -16.66
CA GLU A 121 15.29 0.26 -16.56
C GLU A 121 14.47 1.53 -16.78
N LEU A 122 14.92 2.66 -16.22
CA LEU A 122 14.30 3.96 -16.47
C LEU A 122 14.37 4.35 -17.94
N GLU A 123 15.51 4.16 -18.61
CA GLU A 123 15.65 4.39 -20.05
C GLU A 123 14.72 3.52 -20.88
N ARG A 124 14.64 2.23 -20.53
CA ARG A 124 13.73 1.29 -21.19
C ARG A 124 12.27 1.71 -20.98
N GLY A 125 11.89 2.08 -19.76
CA GLY A 125 10.56 2.56 -19.43
C GLY A 125 10.20 3.83 -20.21
N MET A 126 11.11 4.81 -20.27
CA MET A 126 10.91 6.04 -21.04
C MET A 126 10.73 5.78 -22.55
N ARG A 127 11.47 4.81 -23.12
CA ARG A 127 11.26 4.40 -24.53
C ARG A 127 9.87 3.82 -24.75
N ILE A 128 9.44 2.87 -23.90
CA ILE A 128 8.10 2.27 -23.98
C ILE A 128 7.02 3.35 -23.86
N ILE A 129 7.17 4.30 -22.94
CA ILE A 129 6.23 5.41 -22.76
C ILE A 129 6.15 6.29 -24.00
N ALA A 130 7.29 6.63 -24.60
CA ALA A 130 7.35 7.43 -25.82
C ALA A 130 6.67 6.71 -27.01
N GLU A 131 6.95 5.41 -27.18
CA GLU A 131 6.37 4.57 -28.23
C GLU A 131 4.84 4.43 -28.09
N ASN A 132 4.31 4.42 -26.87
CA ASN A 132 2.88 4.28 -26.59
C ASN A 132 2.14 5.63 -26.40
N GLY A 133 2.78 6.76 -26.70
CA GLY A 133 2.16 8.09 -26.59
C GLY A 133 1.94 8.60 -25.16
N GLY A 134 2.53 7.96 -24.14
CA GLY A 134 2.41 8.34 -22.73
C GLY A 134 3.27 9.55 -22.33
N GLY A 135 4.11 10.06 -23.24
CA GLY A 135 5.09 11.14 -22.98
C GLY A 135 4.48 12.48 -22.55
N VAL A 136 3.17 12.68 -22.76
CA VAL A 136 2.45 13.89 -22.28
C VAL A 136 2.37 13.92 -20.75
N TYR A 137 2.20 12.75 -20.13
CA TYR A 137 2.00 12.56 -18.69
C TYR A 137 3.30 12.21 -17.96
N ILE A 138 4.15 11.37 -18.57
CA ILE A 138 5.44 10.96 -18.01
C ILE A 138 6.56 11.50 -18.89
N ARG A 139 7.02 12.71 -18.55
CA ARG A 139 7.88 13.53 -19.42
C ARG A 139 9.36 13.22 -19.30
N ASN A 140 9.79 12.64 -18.18
CA ASN A 140 11.20 12.41 -17.89
C ASN A 140 11.38 11.22 -16.92
N ARG A 141 12.63 10.77 -16.80
CA ARG A 141 13.03 9.66 -15.91
C ARG A 141 12.68 9.93 -14.46
N GLU A 142 12.78 11.18 -14.01
CA GLU A 142 12.42 11.55 -12.64
C GLU A 142 10.94 11.30 -12.36
N LYS A 143 10.05 11.71 -13.26
CA LYS A 143 8.61 11.49 -13.10
C LYS A 143 8.26 10.00 -13.15
N LEU A 144 8.96 9.23 -13.97
CA LEU A 144 8.81 7.77 -14.00
C LEU A 144 9.26 7.14 -12.67
N ALA A 145 10.40 7.55 -12.13
CA ALA A 145 10.90 7.09 -10.84
C ALA A 145 9.95 7.46 -9.68
N GLU A 146 9.32 8.64 -9.72
CA GLU A 146 8.27 9.01 -8.76
C GLU A 146 7.09 8.04 -8.79
N LEU A 147 6.58 7.72 -9.99
CA LEU A 147 5.45 6.80 -10.15
C LEU A 147 5.80 5.40 -9.65
N TRP A 148 6.99 4.90 -9.98
CA TRP A 148 7.47 3.60 -9.51
C TRP A 148 7.69 3.57 -8.00
N ALA A 149 8.21 4.65 -7.41
CA ALA A 149 8.35 4.76 -5.97
C ALA A 149 6.99 4.80 -5.26
N MET A 150 6.00 5.52 -5.81
CA MET A 150 4.63 5.53 -5.27
C MET A 150 4.00 4.14 -5.32
N GLN A 151 4.11 3.43 -6.45
CA GLN A 151 3.61 2.05 -6.57
C GLN A 151 4.28 1.10 -5.57
N TYR A 152 5.59 1.27 -5.34
CA TYR A 152 6.30 0.49 -4.35
C TYR A 152 5.82 0.77 -2.92
N VAL A 153 5.59 2.04 -2.57
CA VAL A 153 5.05 2.39 -1.24
C VAL A 153 3.65 1.80 -1.07
N ASP A 154 2.79 1.96 -2.08
CA ASP A 154 1.40 1.50 -2.04
C ASP A 154 1.30 -0.02 -1.90
N LEU A 155 2.21 -0.77 -2.54
CA LEU A 155 2.38 -2.20 -2.34
C LEU A 155 2.53 -2.56 -0.85
N TYR A 156 3.33 -1.80 -0.09
CA TYR A 156 3.51 -2.01 1.34
C TYR A 156 2.35 -1.48 2.18
N VAL A 157 1.66 -0.42 1.77
CA VAL A 157 0.44 0.05 2.44
C VAL A 157 -0.64 -1.02 2.36
N HIS A 158 -0.88 -1.57 1.16
CA HIS A 158 -1.80 -2.69 0.97
C HIS A 158 -1.41 -3.90 1.82
N TYR A 159 -0.14 -4.30 1.82
CA TYR A 159 0.31 -5.46 2.59
C TYR A 159 0.17 -5.25 4.11
N ARG A 160 0.52 -4.07 4.63
CA ARG A 160 0.31 -3.73 6.05
C ARG A 160 -1.18 -3.71 6.41
N THR A 161 -2.03 -3.19 5.52
CA THR A 161 -3.49 -3.25 5.66
C THR A 161 -3.98 -4.69 5.77
N TYR A 162 -3.53 -5.56 4.86
CA TYR A 162 -3.85 -6.99 4.89
C TYR A 162 -3.45 -7.65 6.21
N LEU A 163 -2.25 -7.33 6.75
CA LEU A 163 -1.81 -7.89 8.03
C LEU A 163 -2.71 -7.48 9.19
N VAL A 164 -3.09 -6.20 9.28
CA VAL A 164 -4.00 -5.72 10.33
C VAL A 164 -5.35 -6.44 10.24
N LEU A 165 -5.92 -6.54 9.04
CA LEU A 165 -7.19 -7.23 8.82
C LEU A 165 -7.09 -8.74 9.10
N ARG A 166 -5.93 -9.35 8.83
CA ARG A 166 -5.66 -10.76 9.13
C ARG A 166 -5.60 -11.02 10.62
N GLU A 167 -4.89 -10.18 11.38
CA GLU A 167 -4.80 -10.28 12.84
C GLU A 167 -6.14 -10.01 13.54
N ARG A 168 -6.99 -9.18 12.93
CA ARG A 168 -8.38 -8.96 13.37
C ARG A 168 -9.28 -10.18 13.14
N GLY A 169 -8.91 -11.10 12.24
CA GLY A 169 -9.77 -12.21 11.83
C GLY A 169 -10.92 -11.77 10.91
N THR A 170 -10.66 -10.79 10.03
CA THR A 170 -11.69 -10.24 9.12
C THR A 170 -12.31 -11.35 8.26
N PRO A 171 -13.64 -11.54 8.29
CA PRO A 171 -14.30 -12.58 7.50
C PRO A 171 -14.04 -12.39 6.01
N ARG A 172 -13.76 -13.49 5.29
CA ARG A 172 -13.53 -13.50 3.84
C ARG A 172 -12.38 -12.58 3.36
N LEU A 173 -11.40 -12.31 4.22
CA LEU A 173 -10.25 -11.47 3.85
C LEU A 173 -9.55 -11.94 2.57
N GLU A 174 -9.34 -13.24 2.39
CA GLU A 174 -8.70 -13.77 1.16
C GLU A 174 -9.53 -13.46 -0.10
N HIS A 175 -10.86 -13.53 -0.02
CA HIS A 175 -11.73 -13.17 -1.15
C HIS A 175 -11.66 -11.67 -1.46
N LEU A 176 -11.68 -10.82 -0.43
CA LEU A 176 -11.49 -9.38 -0.58
C LEU A 176 -10.12 -9.07 -1.21
N TRP A 177 -9.08 -9.74 -0.72
CA TRP A 177 -7.72 -9.60 -1.20
C TRP A 177 -7.56 -10.04 -2.66
N GLU A 178 -8.17 -11.17 -3.04
CA GLU A 178 -8.25 -11.63 -4.43
C GLU A 178 -9.03 -10.65 -5.31
N ARG A 179 -10.13 -10.07 -4.83
CA ARG A 179 -10.90 -9.10 -5.62
C ARG A 179 -10.11 -7.80 -5.86
N LEU A 180 -9.40 -7.32 -4.84
CA LEU A 180 -8.62 -6.08 -4.93
C LEU A 180 -7.35 -6.25 -5.77
N HIS A 181 -6.72 -7.43 -5.69
CA HIS A 181 -5.34 -7.65 -6.16
C HIS A 181 -5.19 -8.90 -7.05
N GLY A 182 -6.30 -9.42 -7.58
CA GLY A 182 -6.35 -10.70 -8.31
C GLY A 182 -5.72 -10.66 -9.68
N GLU A 183 -5.80 -9.51 -10.37
CA GLU A 183 -5.25 -9.31 -11.71
C GLU A 183 -4.63 -7.92 -11.82
N GLY A 184 -3.31 -7.86 -12.05
CA GLY A 184 -2.58 -6.60 -12.23
C GLY A 184 -1.05 -6.80 -12.30
N PRO A 185 -0.29 -5.88 -12.90
CA PRO A 185 1.15 -6.05 -13.14
C PRO A 185 2.00 -6.03 -11.86
N ILE A 186 1.49 -5.43 -10.78
CA ILE A 186 2.22 -5.17 -9.53
C ILE A 186 1.21 -5.29 -8.38
N THR A 187 0.98 -6.50 -7.88
CA THR A 187 -0.07 -6.75 -6.87
C THR A 187 0.54 -6.97 -5.49
N ALA A 188 -0.17 -6.59 -4.44
CA ALA A 188 0.22 -6.85 -3.05
C ALA A 188 0.37 -8.36 -2.73
N ARG A 189 -0.11 -9.24 -3.62
CA ARG A 189 0.18 -10.68 -3.60
C ARG A 189 1.66 -11.01 -3.79
N LEU A 190 2.45 -10.10 -4.37
CA LEU A 190 3.91 -10.24 -4.43
C LEU A 190 4.50 -10.37 -3.01
N LEU A 191 4.06 -9.52 -2.09
CA LEU A 191 4.53 -9.54 -0.71
C LEU A 191 3.98 -10.73 0.08
N THR A 192 2.74 -11.17 -0.16
CA THR A 192 2.22 -12.40 0.46
C THR A 192 2.87 -13.67 -0.12
N TYR A 193 3.30 -13.65 -1.37
CA TYR A 193 4.15 -14.71 -1.95
C TYR A 193 5.53 -14.73 -1.28
N LEU A 194 6.20 -13.58 -1.15
CA LEU A 194 7.49 -13.49 -0.47
C LEU A 194 7.40 -13.86 1.01
N GLU A 195 6.33 -13.46 1.71
CA GLU A 195 6.08 -13.86 3.10
C GLU A 195 6.06 -15.39 3.25
N ARG A 196 5.38 -16.10 2.34
CA ARG A 196 5.34 -17.58 2.36
C ARG A 196 6.71 -18.22 2.15
N ARG A 197 7.66 -17.53 1.52
CA ARG A 197 8.99 -18.06 1.19
C ARG A 197 10.09 -17.64 2.15
N ARG A 198 9.99 -16.43 2.71
CA ARG A 198 11.04 -15.78 3.52
C ARG A 198 10.57 -15.39 4.92
N GLY A 199 9.27 -15.47 5.18
CA GLY A 199 8.63 -15.07 6.43
C GLY A 199 8.32 -13.57 6.51
N ILE A 200 7.38 -13.22 7.39
CA ILE A 200 6.91 -11.84 7.58
C ILE A 200 8.02 -10.87 8.02
N ARG A 201 8.97 -11.32 8.84
CA ARG A 201 10.11 -10.50 9.30
C ARG A 201 10.98 -10.03 8.15
N TYR A 202 11.11 -10.84 7.09
CA TYR A 202 11.83 -10.45 5.89
C TYR A 202 11.16 -9.26 5.19
N ILE A 203 9.83 -9.28 5.08
CA ILE A 203 9.07 -8.20 4.46
C ILE A 203 9.24 -6.89 5.24
N PHE A 204 9.20 -6.94 6.57
CA PHE A 204 9.43 -5.75 7.39
C PHE A 204 10.87 -5.26 7.36
N LYS A 205 11.86 -6.15 7.25
CA LYS A 205 13.25 -5.77 7.01
C LYS A 205 13.39 -4.97 5.71
N LEU A 206 12.68 -5.38 4.66
CA LEU A 206 12.65 -4.66 3.39
C LEU A 206 12.08 -3.25 3.56
N LEU A 207 10.99 -3.12 4.32
CA LEU A 207 10.30 -1.86 4.60
C LEU A 207 11.13 -0.89 5.48
N THR A 208 11.88 -1.38 6.46
CA THR A 208 12.51 -0.53 7.49
C THR A 208 14.02 -0.37 7.29
N GLU A 209 14.76 -1.46 7.38
CA GLU A 209 16.23 -1.50 7.35
C GLU A 209 16.79 -1.31 5.94
N MET A 210 16.08 -1.84 4.94
CA MET A 210 16.46 -1.79 3.53
C MET A 210 15.74 -0.71 2.74
N ALA A 211 15.02 0.20 3.41
CA ALA A 211 14.45 1.37 2.76
C ALA A 211 15.56 2.16 2.02
N GLY A 212 15.41 2.35 0.71
CA GLY A 212 16.43 2.96 -0.15
C GLY A 212 17.53 2.04 -0.64
N ARG A 213 17.36 0.73 -0.47
CA ARG A 213 18.24 -0.31 -1.03
C ARG A 213 17.48 -1.38 -1.80
N CYS A 214 16.17 -1.22 -1.88
CA CYS A 214 15.26 -2.11 -2.56
C CYS A 214 14.12 -1.28 -3.13
N CYS A 215 13.72 -1.63 -4.35
CA CYS A 215 12.51 -1.15 -4.98
C CYS A 215 11.73 -2.32 -5.60
N LEU A 216 10.65 -2.00 -6.30
CA LEU A 216 9.83 -3.01 -6.93
C LEU A 216 10.61 -3.86 -7.96
N ILE A 217 11.51 -3.25 -8.72
CA ILE A 217 12.34 -3.95 -9.72
C ILE A 217 13.15 -5.07 -9.03
N ASP A 218 13.74 -4.75 -7.88
CA ASP A 218 14.53 -5.70 -7.09
C ASP A 218 13.66 -6.86 -6.55
N LEU A 219 12.45 -6.55 -6.07
CA LEU A 219 11.51 -7.57 -5.59
C LEU A 219 11.03 -8.49 -6.71
N LEU A 220 10.77 -7.94 -7.90
CA LEU A 220 10.36 -8.73 -9.06
C LEU A 220 11.48 -9.69 -9.48
N ARG A 221 12.73 -9.21 -9.52
CA ARG A 221 13.92 -10.04 -9.77
C ARG A 221 14.07 -11.17 -8.74
N GLU A 222 13.98 -10.85 -7.44
CA GLU A 222 14.05 -11.89 -6.41
C GLU A 222 12.95 -12.95 -6.58
N CYS A 223 11.72 -12.52 -6.86
CA CYS A 223 10.60 -13.42 -7.08
C CYS A 223 10.82 -14.34 -8.30
N GLU A 224 11.37 -13.81 -9.39
CA GLU A 224 11.74 -14.62 -10.55
C GLU A 224 12.81 -15.66 -10.21
N ASP A 225 13.82 -15.28 -9.45
CA ASP A 225 14.90 -16.19 -9.07
C ASP A 225 14.44 -17.29 -8.13
N ILE A 226 13.55 -16.98 -7.17
CA ILE A 226 12.89 -17.99 -6.32
C ILE A 226 12.10 -18.97 -7.20
N LYS A 227 11.31 -18.48 -8.16
CA LYS A 227 10.53 -19.34 -9.07
C LYS A 227 11.43 -20.26 -9.90
N LYS A 228 12.54 -19.73 -10.44
CA LYS A 228 13.52 -20.54 -11.20
C LYS A 228 14.13 -21.64 -10.32
N MET A 229 14.51 -21.31 -9.08
CA MET A 229 15.04 -22.29 -8.13
C MET A 229 14.03 -23.38 -7.78
N ASP A 230 12.76 -23.03 -7.59
CA ASP A 230 11.71 -24.02 -7.34
C ASP A 230 11.53 -24.95 -8.52
N MET A 231 11.42 -24.41 -9.75
CA MET A 231 11.25 -25.24 -10.95
C MET A 231 12.40 -26.24 -11.10
N ALA A 232 13.64 -25.81 -10.87
CA ALA A 232 14.81 -26.67 -10.93
C ALA A 232 14.77 -27.83 -9.91
N ARG A 233 14.16 -27.63 -8.73
CA ARG A 233 14.00 -28.66 -7.69
C ARG A 233 12.95 -29.71 -8.05
N TYR A 234 11.97 -29.39 -8.89
CA TYR A 234 10.91 -30.31 -9.32
C TYR A 234 11.21 -31.02 -10.64
N THR A 235 12.34 -30.72 -11.29
CA THR A 235 12.85 -31.41 -12.49
C THR A 235 13.90 -32.49 -12.19
N ILE A 236 14.02 -32.94 -10.94
CA ILE A 236 14.88 -34.06 -10.51
C ILE A 236 14.01 -35.26 -10.16
#